data_AF-A0A1L8D350-F1
#
_entry.id   AF-A0A1L8D350-F1
#
_cell.length_a   1.000
_cell.length_b   1.000
_cell.length_c   1.000
_cell.angle_alpha   90.00
_cell.angle_beta   90.00
_cell.angle_gamma   90.00
#
_symmetry.space_group_name_H-M   'P 1'
#
loop_
_entity.id
_entity.type
_entity.pdbx_description
1 polymer ?
#
loop_
_entity_poly.entity_id
_entity_poly.type
_entity_poly.pdbx_seq_one_letter_code
_entity_poly.pdbx_strand_id
1 'polypeptide(L)'
;MRELVFLTFPSIHHLLQLEDILKEKSFKFQMIPLPREIRSDCGTCLLIEKEAVENILILAQKQGIPVEGVYPVTDEKKIRFYQRLLSLM
;
A
#
# COMPACT_ATOMS: atom_id res chain seq x y z
N MET A 1 -13.85 8.73 -8.31
CA MET A 1 -14.11 7.65 -7.34
C MET A 1 -12.79 7.39 -6.65
N ARG A 2 -12.70 7.39 -5.32
CA ARG A 2 -11.42 7.12 -4.65
C ARG A 2 -11.27 5.60 -4.53
N GLU A 3 -10.46 5.02 -5.40
CA GLU A 3 -10.15 3.60 -5.37
C GLU A 3 -8.90 3.38 -4.53
N LEU A 4 -8.91 2.33 -3.71
CA LEU A 4 -7.78 1.98 -2.85
C LEU A 4 -7.20 0.65 -3.30
N VAL A 5 -5.90 0.45 -3.04
CA VAL A 5 -5.27 -0.85 -3.23
C VAL A 5 -4.33 -1.17 -2.06
N PHE A 6 -4.09 -2.46 -1.86
CA PHE A 6 -3.07 -2.97 -0.97
C PHE A 6 -1.87 -3.46 -1.78
N LEU A 7 -0.68 -3.03 -1.37
CA LEU A 7 0.59 -3.55 -1.84
C LEU A 7 1.13 -4.54 -0.81
N THR A 8 1.43 -5.74 -1.27
CA THR A 8 2.09 -6.79 -0.49
C THR A 8 3.55 -6.88 -0.88
N PHE A 9 4.37 -7.37 0.06
CA PHE A 9 5.81 -7.46 -0.10
C PHE A 9 6.27 -8.83 0.38
N PRO A 10 7.28 -9.41 -0.27
CA PRO A 10 7.80 -10.71 0.14
C PRO A 10 8.53 -10.66 1.48
N SER A 11 8.83 -9.46 1.99
CA SER A 11 9.49 -9.25 3.27
C SER A 11 9.18 -7.87 3.83
N ILE A 12 9.17 -7.75 5.16
CA ILE A 12 8.94 -6.47 5.84
C ILE A 12 10.01 -5.43 5.53
N HIS A 13 11.25 -5.85 5.27
CA HIS A 13 12.35 -4.96 4.88
C HIS A 13 12.00 -4.13 3.64
N HIS A 14 11.45 -4.75 2.59
CA HIS A 14 11.03 -4.07 1.37
C HIS A 14 9.87 -3.10 1.61
N LEU A 15 8.94 -3.50 2.48
CA LEU A 15 7.84 -2.64 2.88
C LEU A 15 8.37 -1.38 3.57
N LEU A 16 9.21 -1.54 4.59
CA LEU A 16 9.81 -0.42 5.33
C LEU A 16 10.65 0.49 4.43
N GLN A 17 11.42 -0.08 3.51
CA GLN A 17 12.17 0.69 2.52
C GLN A 17 11.25 1.54 1.65
N LEU A 18 10.18 0.96 1.11
CA LEU A 18 9.24 1.72 0.30
C LEU A 18 8.53 2.78 1.15
N GLU A 19 8.11 2.42 2.35
CA GLU A 19 7.45 3.30 3.31
C GLU A 19 8.27 4.57 3.57
N ASP A 20 9.57 4.44 3.81
CA ASP A 20 10.47 5.57 4.04
C ASP A 20 10.53 6.49 2.82
N ILE A 21 10.65 5.93 1.61
CA ILE A 21 10.69 6.71 0.37
C ILE A 21 9.34 7.40 0.10
N LEU A 22 8.23 6.74 0.42
CA LEU A 22 6.90 7.32 0.29
C LEU A 22 6.72 8.49 1.26
N LYS A 23 7.24 8.37 2.48
CA LYS A 23 7.30 9.46 3.48
C LYS A 23 8.13 10.63 2.97
N GLU A 24 9.33 10.37 2.45
CA GLU A 24 10.21 11.41 1.89
C GLU A 24 9.53 12.17 0.73
N LYS A 25 8.78 11.47 -0.10
CA LYS A 25 8.06 12.07 -1.23
C LYS A 25 6.65 12.56 -0.89
N SER A 26 6.27 12.55 0.39
CA SER A 26 4.96 13.00 0.89
C SER A 26 3.78 12.33 0.17
N PHE A 27 3.91 11.06 -0.19
CA PHE A 27 2.79 10.28 -0.71
C PHE A 27 1.80 9.96 0.42
N LYS A 28 0.52 9.91 0.07
CA LYS A 28 -0.51 9.40 0.97
C LYS A 28 -0.50 7.87 0.95
N PHE A 29 -0.04 7.29 2.03
CA PHE A 29 -0.07 5.85 2.24
C PHE A 29 -0.36 5.54 3.68
N GLN A 30 -0.71 4.28 3.94
CA GLN A 30 -0.92 3.81 5.29
C GLN A 30 -0.49 2.37 5.43
N MET A 31 0.26 2.08 6.47
CA MET A 31 0.65 0.71 6.79
C MET A 31 -0.44 0.09 7.65
N ILE A 32 -0.99 -1.04 7.20
CA ILE A 32 -2.02 -1.77 7.95
C ILE A 32 -1.64 -3.25 8.07
N PRO A 33 -2.06 -3.91 9.16
CA PRO A 33 -1.95 -5.36 9.24
C PRO A 33 -2.71 -5.99 8.07
N LEU A 34 -2.11 -7.03 7.49
CA LEU A 34 -2.65 -7.70 6.33
C LEU A 34 -4.06 -8.22 6.64
N PRO A 35 -5.09 -7.81 5.88
CA PRO A 35 -6.44 -8.35 6.09
C PRO A 35 -6.45 -9.85 5.81
N ARG A 36 -7.30 -10.60 6.53
CA ARG A 36 -7.41 -12.07 6.42
C ARG A 36 -7.65 -12.59 4.99
N GLU A 37 -8.16 -11.74 4.11
CA GLU A 37 -8.44 -12.05 2.70
C GLU A 37 -7.16 -12.13 1.86
N ILE A 38 -6.06 -11.55 2.33
CA ILE A 38 -4.77 -11.52 1.63
C ILE A 38 -3.80 -12.43 2.42
N ARG A 39 -3.08 -13.30 1.71
CA ARG A 39 -2.05 -14.18 2.31
C ARG A 39 -0.69 -13.71 1.82
N SER A 40 0.17 -13.27 2.74
CA SER A 40 1.53 -12.84 2.48
C SER A 40 2.38 -13.14 3.71
N ASP A 41 3.64 -13.51 3.50
CA ASP A 41 4.59 -13.91 4.55
C ASP A 41 4.94 -12.76 5.51
N CYS A 42 4.82 -11.51 5.06
CA CYS A 42 5.16 -10.30 5.83
C CYS A 42 4.11 -9.92 6.91
N GLY A 43 2.87 -10.43 6.81
CA GLY A 43 1.78 -10.12 7.74
C GLY A 43 1.31 -8.66 7.74
N THR A 44 1.91 -7.78 6.94
CA THR A 44 1.60 -6.35 6.83
C THR A 44 1.59 -5.90 5.37
N CYS A 45 0.74 -4.95 5.02
CA CYS A 45 0.67 -4.37 3.68
C CYS A 45 0.59 -2.83 3.71
N LEU A 46 0.89 -2.22 2.55
CA LEU A 46 0.71 -0.79 2.33
C LEU A 46 -0.61 -0.54 1.63
N LEU A 47 -1.48 0.25 2.25
CA LEU A 47 -2.71 0.77 1.69
C LEU A 47 -2.43 2.13 1.05
N ILE A 48 -2.74 2.26 -0.23
CA ILE A 48 -2.54 3.49 -1.01
C ILE A 48 -3.72 3.77 -1.94
N GLU A 49 -3.85 5.03 -2.37
CA GLU A 49 -4.82 5.39 -3.41
C GLU A 49 -4.38 4.84 -4.77
N LYS A 50 -5.33 4.32 -5.54
CA LYS A 50 -5.10 3.72 -6.86
C LYS A 50 -4.40 4.68 -7.81
N GLU A 51 -4.71 5.98 -7.73
CA GLU A 51 -4.07 7.03 -8.52
C GLU A 51 -2.56 7.16 -8.22
N ALA A 52 -2.14 6.84 -7.00
CA ALA A 52 -0.73 6.86 -6.61
C ALA A 52 0.00 5.55 -6.94
N VAL A 53 -0.72 4.44 -7.13
CA VAL A 53 -0.14 3.09 -7.35
C VAL A 53 0.87 3.08 -8.47
N GLU A 54 0.52 3.66 -9.62
CA GLU A 54 1.38 3.64 -10.80
C GLU A 54 2.71 4.34 -10.51
N ASN A 55 2.66 5.52 -9.89
CA ASN A 55 3.84 6.27 -9.47
C ASN A 55 4.68 5.48 -8.45
N ILE A 56 4.03 4.82 -7.49
CA ILE A 56 4.67 4.05 -6.43
C ILE A 56 5.33 2.79 -7.00
N LEU A 57 4.69 2.09 -7.93
CA LEU A 57 5.25 0.92 -8.61
C LEU A 57 6.47 1.28 -9.44
N ILE A 58 6.41 2.39 -10.19
CA ILE A 58 7.56 2.90 -10.95
C ILE A 58 8.71 3.23 -10.00
N LEU A 59 8.41 3.89 -8.88
CA LEU A 59 9.40 4.25 -7.88
C LEU A 59 10.02 3.02 -7.20
N ALA A 60 9.20 2.04 -6.82
CA ALA A 60 9.64 0.78 -6.25
C ALA A 60 10.56 0.04 -7.23
N GLN A 61 10.19 -0.03 -8.52
CA GLN A 61 11.01 -0.64 -9.56
C GLN A 61 12.35 0.08 -9.74
N LYS A 62 12.36 1.42 -9.75
CA LYS A 62 13.61 2.21 -9.81
C LYS A 62 14.54 1.96 -8.64
N GLN A 63 13.99 1.72 -7.46
CA GLN A 63 14.73 1.45 -6.23
C GLN A 63 15.06 -0.04 -6.04
N GLY A 64 14.61 -0.91 -6.95
CA GLY A 64 14.83 -2.36 -6.87
C GLY A 64 14.00 -3.05 -5.77
N ILE A 65 12.88 -2.46 -5.36
CA ILE A 65 12.00 -3.00 -4.32
C ILE A 65 10.97 -3.92 -4.97
N PRO A 66 10.99 -5.25 -4.70
CA PRO A 66 10.03 -6.18 -5.27
C PRO A 66 8.68 -6.06 -4.56
N VAL A 67 7.63 -5.76 -5.33
CA VAL A 67 6.23 -5.81 -4.88
C VAL A 67 5.69 -7.20 -5.19
N GLU A 68 5.19 -7.90 -4.17
CA GLU A 68 4.68 -9.28 -4.28
C GLU A 68 3.34 -9.33 -5.02
N GLY A 69 2.47 -8.36 -4.73
CA GLY A 69 1.13 -8.33 -5.30
C GLY A 69 0.39 -7.03 -4.99
N VAL A 70 -0.49 -6.66 -5.92
CA VAL A 70 -1.36 -5.49 -5.83
C VAL A 70 -2.81 -5.96 -5.76
N TYR A 71 -3.49 -5.66 -4.65
CA TYR A 71 -4.85 -6.09 -4.39
C TYR A 71 -5.79 -4.88 -4.35
N PRO A 72 -6.65 -4.69 -5.36
CA PRO A 72 -7.61 -3.60 -5.33
C PRO A 72 -8.69 -3.84 -4.28
N VAL A 73 -9.09 -2.78 -3.57
CA VAL A 73 -10.19 -2.84 -2.62
C VAL A 73 -11.50 -2.73 -3.39
N THR A 74 -12.25 -3.83 -3.48
CA THR A 74 -13.54 -3.88 -4.19
C THR A 74 -14.72 -3.50 -3.30
N ASP A 75 -14.56 -3.55 -1.97
CA ASP A 75 -15.61 -3.25 -0.99
C ASP A 75 -15.77 -1.75 -0.74
N GLU A 76 -16.88 -1.14 -1.16
CA GLU A 76 -17.16 0.28 -0.91
C GLU A 76 -17.20 0.65 0.58
N LYS A 77 -17.67 -0.26 1.45
CA LYS A 77 -17.65 -0.06 2.91
C LYS A 77 -16.22 -0.01 3.45
N LYS A 78 -15.35 -0.92 3.00
CA LYS A 78 -13.94 -0.95 3.38
C LYS A 78 -13.22 0.28 2.82
N ILE A 79 -13.49 0.66 1.57
CA ILE A 79 -12.93 1.88 0.97
C ILE A 79 -13.20 3.08 1.86
N ARG A 80 -14.46 3.31 2.28
CA ARG A 80 -14.78 4.44 3.18
C ARG A 80 -14.07 4.36 4.53
N PHE A 81 -13.98 3.17 5.11
CA PHE A 81 -13.29 2.95 6.39
C PHE A 81 -11.79 3.29 6.28
N TYR A 82 -11.12 2.72 5.30
CA TYR A 82 -9.70 2.90 5.04
C TYR A 82 -9.35 4.31 4.54
N GLN A 83 -10.22 4.91 3.74
CA GLN A 83 -10.08 6.29 3.29
C GLN A 83 -10.15 7.26 4.47
N ARG A 84 -11.04 7.01 5.44
CA ARG A 84 -11.12 7.82 6.65
C ARG A 84 -9.85 7.67 7.50
N LEU A 85 -9.25 6.48 7.50
CA LEU A 85 -7.99 6.20 8.18
C LEU A 85 -6.80 6.95 7.53
N LEU A 86 -6.73 6.94 6.19
CA LEU A 86 -5.75 7.69 5.38
C LEU A 86 -5.87 9.21 5.54
N SER A 87 -7.06 9.71 5.86
CA SER A 87 -7.34 11.15 6.02
C SER A 87 -7.01 11.70 7.41
N LEU A 88 -6.51 10.87 8.34
CA LEU A 88 -6.16 11.27 9.71
C LEU A 88 -4.68 11.70 9.88
N MET A 89 -3.90 11.69 8.80
CA MET A 89 -2.52 12.23 8.71
C MET A 89 -2.50 13.53 7.92
#